data_AF-A0A9E5YLU7-F1
#
_entry.id   AF-A0A9E5YLU7-F1
#
_cell.length_a   1.000
_cell.length_b   1.000
_cell.length_c   1.000
_cell.angle_alpha   90.00
_cell.angle_beta   90.00
_cell.angle_gamma   90.00
#
_symmetry.space_group_name_H-M   'P 1'
#
loop_
_entity.id
_entity.type
_entity.pdbx_description
1 polymer ?
#
loop_
_entity_poly.entity_id
_entity_poly.type
_entity_poly.pdbx_seq_one_letter_code
_entity_poly.pdbx_strand_id
1 'polypeptide(L)'
;LKSLCSSADYNVYQEIGDLYFNLGDTEKAISLFNQAIAMAKEKADKISLMLKVAQGYRLLNKKEDFLALYKEISDLNDPFWSNLAKERMEEIDFNWEMNRMREERKKREKI
;
A
#
# COMPACT_ATOMS: atom_id res chain seq x y z
N LEU A 1 -22.59 -10.40 22.99
CA LEU A 1 -23.08 -10.58 21.59
C LEU A 1 -22.85 -9.37 20.66
N LYS A 2 -22.56 -8.15 21.14
CA LYS A 2 -22.26 -6.98 20.29
C LYS A 2 -20.85 -6.95 19.63
N SER A 3 -20.03 -7.99 19.78
CA SER A 3 -18.63 -8.01 19.31
C SER A 3 -18.46 -8.53 17.87
N LEU A 4 -19.38 -9.39 17.40
CA LEU A 4 -19.28 -10.02 16.06
C LEU A 4 -19.76 -9.13 14.91
N CYS A 5 -20.50 -8.05 15.19
CA CYS A 5 -21.15 -7.26 14.15
C CYS A 5 -20.25 -6.17 13.55
N SER A 6 -19.06 -5.91 14.10
CA SER A 6 -18.13 -4.90 13.54
C SER A 6 -16.99 -5.49 12.70
N SER A 7 -16.65 -6.76 12.90
CA SER A 7 -15.61 -7.44 12.12
C SER A 7 -16.13 -7.89 10.76
N ALA A 8 -17.42 -8.26 10.68
CA ALA A 8 -18.06 -8.66 9.43
C ALA A 8 -18.13 -7.49 8.42
N ASP A 9 -18.31 -6.26 8.88
CA ASP A 9 -18.58 -5.14 7.99
C ASP A 9 -17.34 -4.66 7.23
N TYR A 10 -16.17 -4.54 7.89
CA TYR A 10 -14.97 -4.07 7.20
C TYR A 10 -14.44 -5.08 6.18
N ASN A 11 -14.61 -6.38 6.45
CA ASN A 11 -14.20 -7.45 5.54
C ASN A 11 -14.93 -7.36 4.21
N VAL A 12 -16.22 -7.00 4.20
CA VAL A 12 -16.98 -6.79 2.96
C VAL A 12 -16.38 -5.64 2.14
N TYR A 13 -16.07 -4.50 2.78
CA TYR A 13 -15.40 -3.39 2.09
C TYR A 13 -14.02 -3.78 1.56
N GLN A 14 -13.27 -4.58 2.33
CA GLN A 14 -11.99 -5.13 1.88
C GLN A 14 -12.17 -6.03 0.66
N GLU A 15 -13.11 -6.97 0.67
CA GLU A 15 -13.34 -7.91 -0.44
C GLU A 15 -13.78 -7.17 -1.71
N ILE A 16 -14.68 -6.19 -1.60
CA ILE A 16 -15.10 -5.37 -2.74
C ILE A 16 -13.91 -4.51 -3.21
N GLY A 17 -13.10 -3.97 -2.30
CA GLY A 17 -11.88 -3.25 -2.63
C GLY A 17 -10.90 -4.11 -3.42
N ASP A 18 -10.70 -5.36 -2.99
CA ASP A 18 -9.86 -6.35 -3.67
C ASP A 18 -10.41 -6.69 -5.06
N LEU A 19 -11.73 -6.79 -5.20
CA LEU A 19 -12.37 -6.98 -6.50
C LEU A 19 -12.08 -5.81 -7.46
N TYR A 20 -12.29 -4.56 -7.03
CA TYR A 20 -11.97 -3.40 -7.85
C TYR A 20 -10.47 -3.29 -8.16
N PHE A 21 -9.62 -3.65 -7.20
CA PHE A 21 -8.17 -3.69 -7.40
C PHE A 21 -7.79 -4.65 -8.52
N ASN A 22 -8.36 -5.85 -8.51
CA ASN A 22 -8.14 -6.87 -9.54
C ASN A 22 -8.73 -6.47 -10.90
N LEU A 23 -9.79 -5.67 -10.93
CA LEU A 23 -10.37 -5.10 -12.14
C LEU A 23 -9.58 -3.89 -12.69
N GLY A 24 -8.57 -3.42 -11.96
CA GLY A 24 -7.76 -2.26 -12.33
C GLY A 24 -8.37 -0.90 -11.98
N ASP A 25 -9.55 -0.88 -11.34
CA ASP A 25 -10.15 0.36 -10.82
C ASP A 25 -9.57 0.69 -9.45
N THR A 26 -8.29 1.07 -9.48
CA THR A 26 -7.48 1.25 -8.27
C THR A 26 -7.99 2.38 -7.37
N GLU A 27 -8.58 3.44 -7.95
CA GLU A 27 -9.12 4.55 -7.16
C GLU A 27 -10.32 4.14 -6.31
N LYS A 28 -11.26 3.35 -6.89
CA LYS A 28 -12.38 2.79 -6.11
C LYS A 28 -11.89 1.79 -5.07
N ALA A 29 -10.90 0.96 -5.42
CA ALA A 29 -10.30 0.04 -4.47
C ALA A 29 -9.76 0.77 -3.24
N ILE A 30 -8.97 1.83 -3.45
CA ILE A 30 -8.43 2.67 -2.37
C ILE A 30 -9.55 3.27 -1.52
N SER A 31 -10.62 3.77 -2.14
CA SER A 31 -11.76 4.33 -1.40
C SER A 31 -12.39 3.30 -0.45
N LEU A 32 -12.59 2.07 -0.93
CA LEU A 32 -13.18 0.98 -0.15
C LEU A 32 -12.23 0.49 0.96
N PHE A 33 -10.93 0.38 0.68
CA PHE A 33 -9.95 0.05 1.72
C PHE A 33 -9.91 1.11 2.82
N ASN A 34 -10.00 2.40 2.49
CA ASN A 34 -10.07 3.47 3.49
C ASN A 34 -11.34 3.39 4.35
N GLN A 35 -12.48 3.03 3.76
CA GLN A 35 -13.70 2.75 4.53
C GLN A 35 -13.48 1.56 5.47
N ALA A 36 -12.87 0.47 5.00
CA ALA A 36 -12.54 -0.67 5.83
C ALA A 36 -11.59 -0.30 6.99
N ILE A 37 -10.58 0.57 6.76
CA ILE A 37 -9.64 1.03 7.81
C ILE A 37 -10.38 1.77 8.93
N ALA A 38 -11.36 2.60 8.57
CA ALA A 38 -12.15 3.36 9.54
C ALA A 38 -13.01 2.45 10.44
N MET A 39 -13.37 1.27 9.95
CA MET A 39 -14.22 0.29 10.63
C MET A 39 -13.42 -0.77 11.40
N ALA A 40 -12.22 -1.10 10.92
CA ALA A 40 -11.34 -2.06 11.56
C ALA A 40 -11.00 -1.62 13.00
N LYS A 41 -11.00 -2.58 13.93
CA LYS A 41 -10.69 -2.34 15.35
C LYS A 41 -9.28 -2.78 15.69
N GLU A 42 -8.87 -3.92 15.15
CA GLU A 42 -7.57 -4.50 15.41
C GLU A 42 -6.47 -3.75 14.66
N LYS A 43 -5.34 -3.54 15.33
CA LYS A 43 -4.18 -2.85 14.76
C LYS A 43 -3.67 -3.58 13.51
N ALA A 44 -3.60 -4.91 13.56
CA ALA A 44 -3.12 -5.73 12.46
C ALA A 44 -3.99 -5.58 11.20
N ASP A 45 -5.32 -5.58 11.37
CA ASP A 45 -6.27 -5.42 10.27
C ASP A 45 -6.11 -4.05 9.59
N LYS A 46 -5.98 -2.98 10.39
CA LYS A 46 -5.71 -1.63 9.88
C LYS A 46 -4.42 -1.58 9.07
N ILE A 47 -3.34 -2.16 9.57
CA ILE A 47 -2.04 -2.15 8.87
C ILE A 47 -2.13 -2.93 7.56
N SER A 48 -2.77 -4.10 7.56
CA SER A 48 -3.00 -4.89 6.35
C SER A 48 -3.73 -4.07 5.28
N LEU A 49 -4.78 -3.35 5.66
CA LEU A 49 -5.52 -2.46 4.75
C LEU A 49 -4.70 -1.24 4.31
N MET A 50 -3.91 -0.63 5.20
CA MET A 50 -3.00 0.47 4.84
C MET A 50 -1.97 0.03 3.79
N LEU A 51 -1.46 -1.20 3.88
CA LEU A 51 -0.57 -1.76 2.85
C LEU A 51 -1.27 -1.91 1.50
N LYS A 52 -2.53 -2.33 1.48
CA LYS A 52 -3.33 -2.39 0.25
C LYS A 52 -3.53 -0.99 -0.36
N VAL A 53 -3.77 0.03 0.46
CA VAL A 53 -3.85 1.43 0.00
C VAL A 53 -2.50 1.89 -0.57
N ALA A 54 -1.39 1.63 0.12
CA ALA A 54 -0.05 1.97 -0.36
C ALA A 54 0.26 1.28 -1.71
N GLN A 55 -0.12 0.01 -1.87
CA GLN A 55 -0.01 -0.69 -3.15
C GLN A 55 -0.87 -0.04 -4.24
N GLY A 56 -2.09 0.40 -3.90
CA GLY A 56 -2.94 1.15 -4.82
C GLY A 56 -2.29 2.45 -5.28
N TYR A 57 -1.75 3.26 -4.37
CA TYR A 57 -1.04 4.48 -4.73
C TYR A 57 0.22 4.20 -5.57
N ARG A 58 0.91 3.07 -5.34
CA ARG A 58 2.02 2.63 -6.20
C ARG A 58 1.57 2.35 -7.63
N LEU A 59 0.43 1.68 -7.82
CA LEU A 59 -0.14 1.44 -9.17
C LEU A 59 -0.57 2.73 -9.87
N LEU A 60 -1.05 3.72 -9.12
CA LEU A 60 -1.40 5.04 -9.63
C LEU A 60 -0.19 5.97 -9.81
N ASN A 61 1.04 5.48 -9.58
CA ASN A 61 2.28 6.24 -9.64
C ASN A 61 2.29 7.49 -8.72
N LYS A 62 1.52 7.45 -7.62
CA LYS A 62 1.50 8.49 -6.58
C LYS A 62 2.60 8.22 -5.55
N LYS A 63 3.83 8.53 -5.96
CA LYS A 63 5.06 8.21 -5.25
C LYS A 63 5.07 8.68 -3.80
N GLU A 64 4.73 9.93 -3.59
CA GLU A 64 4.77 10.58 -2.28
C GLU A 64 3.76 9.93 -1.33
N ASP A 65 2.56 9.61 -1.83
CA ASP A 65 1.47 9.05 -1.03
C ASP A 65 1.79 7.63 -0.53
N PHE A 66 2.29 6.74 -1.40
CA PHE A 66 2.60 5.38 -0.95
C PHE A 66 3.84 5.33 -0.04
N LEU A 67 4.85 6.18 -0.27
CA LEU A 67 6.03 6.25 0.61
C LEU A 67 5.66 6.76 1.99
N ALA A 68 4.77 7.76 2.07
CA ALA A 68 4.26 8.26 3.34
C ALA A 68 3.57 7.16 4.15
N LEU A 69 2.73 6.35 3.50
CA LEU A 69 2.07 5.21 4.16
C LEU A 69 3.05 4.13 4.60
N TYR A 70 4.03 3.74 3.79
CA TYR A 70 5.02 2.76 4.22
C TYR A 70 5.85 3.27 5.41
N LYS A 71 6.20 4.56 5.40
CA LYS A 71 6.88 5.18 6.53
C LYS A 71 6.02 5.13 7.79
N GLU A 72 4.75 5.52 7.69
CA GLU A 72 3.80 5.45 8.81
C GLU A 72 3.73 4.04 9.39
N ILE A 73 3.60 3.01 8.55
CA ILE A 73 3.57 1.61 8.99
C ILE A 73 4.89 1.22 9.66
N SER A 74 6.02 1.67 9.12
CA SER A 74 7.34 1.37 9.67
C SER A 74 7.54 1.94 11.08
N ASP A 75 6.91 3.07 11.38
CA ASP A 75 7.00 3.77 12.67
C ASP A 75 6.08 3.18 13.75
N LEU A 76 5.20 2.21 13.41
CA LEU A 76 4.27 1.58 14.36
C LEU A 76 4.93 0.60 15.36
N ASN A 77 6.25 0.40 15.29
CA ASN A 77 7.06 -0.48 16.13
C ASN A 77 6.54 -1.93 16.22
N ASP A 78 5.94 -2.43 15.14
CA ASP A 78 5.57 -3.84 15.02
C ASP A 78 6.65 -4.58 14.21
N PRO A 79 7.33 -5.60 14.78
CA PRO A 79 8.47 -6.22 14.10
C PRO A 79 8.14 -6.75 12.70
N PHE A 80 6.96 -7.32 12.50
CA PHE A 80 6.59 -7.89 11.21
C PHE A 80 6.26 -6.78 10.21
N TRP A 81 5.34 -5.87 10.58
CA TRP A 81 4.89 -4.83 9.67
C TRP A 81 5.95 -3.78 9.37
N SER A 82 6.78 -3.44 10.36
CA SER A 82 7.87 -2.48 10.16
C SER A 82 8.94 -3.02 9.22
N ASN A 83 9.29 -4.30 9.33
CA ASN A 83 10.25 -4.92 8.41
C ASN A 83 9.67 -5.03 7.01
N LEU A 84 8.40 -5.44 6.87
CA LEU A 84 7.73 -5.51 5.58
C LEU A 84 7.67 -4.13 4.90
N ALA A 85 7.32 -3.08 5.62
CA ALA A 85 7.26 -1.73 5.07
C ALA A 85 8.64 -1.23 4.60
N LYS A 86 9.69 -1.49 5.39
CA LYS A 86 11.07 -1.16 5.01
C LYS A 86 11.52 -1.90 3.76
N GLU A 87 11.26 -3.21 3.67
CA GLU A 87 11.56 -4.01 2.48
C GLU A 87 10.90 -3.43 1.23
N ARG A 88 9.62 -3.03 1.32
CA ARG A 88 8.91 -2.40 0.20
C ARG A 88 9.53 -1.07 -0.21
N MET A 89 9.95 -0.25 0.75
CA MET A 89 10.63 1.01 0.47
C MET A 89 11.98 0.78 -0.22
N GLU A 90 12.78 -0.17 0.27
CA GLU A 90 14.06 -0.53 -0.32
C GLU A 90 13.93 -1.05 -1.76
N GLU A 91 12.93 -1.89 -2.04
CA GLU A 91 12.60 -2.37 -3.38
C GLU A 91 12.34 -1.19 -4.35
N ILE A 92 11.60 -0.19 -3.86
CA ILE A 92 11.21 0.98 -4.64
C ILE A 92 12.42 1.88 -4.91
N ASP A 93 13.22 2.18 -3.89
CA ASP A 93 14.43 2.99 -4.02
C ASP A 93 15.43 2.34 -4.98
N PHE A 94 15.62 1.02 -4.87
CA PHE A 94 16.44 0.25 -5.79
C PHE A 94 15.95 0.35 -7.23
N ASN A 95 14.65 0.16 -7.46
CA ASN A 95 14.07 0.26 -8.81
C ASN A 95 14.24 1.66 -9.43
N TRP A 96 14.12 2.73 -8.64
CA TRP A 96 14.37 4.08 -9.13
C TRP A 96 15.83 4.31 -9.50
N GLU A 97 16.75 3.87 -8.64
CA GLU A 97 18.18 3.99 -8.89
C GLU A 97 18.57 3.23 -10.17
N MET A 98 18.07 2.01 -10.34
CA MET A 98 18.31 1.21 -11.55
C MET A 98 17.77 1.88 -12.81
N ASN A 99 16.59 2.50 -12.75
CA ASN A 99 16.04 3.25 -13.87
C ASN A 99 16.89 4.50 -14.19
N ARG A 100 17.35 5.23 -13.16
CA ARG A 100 18.26 6.37 -13.33
C ARG A 100 19.53 5.96 -14.07
N MET A 101 20.20 4.90 -13.61
CA MET A 101 21.42 4.38 -14.22
C MET A 101 21.23 3.96 -15.67
N ARG A 102 20.10 3.32 -16.00
CA ARG A 102 19.74 2.94 -17.37
C ARG A 102 19.59 4.16 -18.28
N GLU A 103 18.91 5.20 -17.81
CA GLU A 103 18.73 6.43 -18.59
C GLU A 103 20.03 7.18 -18.81
N GLU A 104 20.92 7.24 -17.82
CA GLU A 104 22.25 7.81 -18.00
C GLU A 104 23.11 7.04 -19.00
N ARG A 105 23.05 5.71 -18.97
CA ARG A 105 23.75 4.86 -19.94
C ARG A 105 23.26 5.12 -21.36
N LYS A 106 21.95 5.18 -21.57
CA LYS A 106 21.35 5.51 -22.88
C LYS A 106 21.79 6.89 -23.39
N LYS A 107 21.94 7.88 -22.49
CA LYS A 107 22.43 9.21 -22.86
C LYS A 107 23.90 9.18 -23.29
N ARG A 108 24.75 8.42 -22.59
CA ARG A 108 26.17 8.24 -22.93
C ARG A 108 26.37 7.54 -24.27
N GLU A 109 25.52 6.56 -24.60
CA GLU A 109 25.60 5.80 -25.87
C GLU A 109 25.05 6.56 -27.10
N LYS A 110 24.38 7.70 -26.89
CA LYS A 110 23.85 8.56 -27.97
C LYS A 110 24.79 9.72 -28.34
N ILE A 111 25.97 9.80 -27.72
CA ILE A 111 27.03 10.79 -27.99
C ILE A 111 28.14 10.06 -28.75
#